data_AF-M2YD98-F1
#
_entry.id   AF-M2YD98-F1
#
_cell.length_a   1.000
_cell.length_b   1.000
_cell.length_c   1.000
_cell.angle_alpha   90.00
_cell.angle_beta   90.00
_cell.angle_gamma   90.00
#
_symmetry.space_group_name_H-M   'P 1'
#
loop_
_entity.id
_entity.type
_entity.pdbx_description
1 polymer ?
#
loop_
_entity_poly.entity_id
_entity_poly.type
_entity_poly.pdbx_seq_one_letter_code
_entity_poly.pdbx_strand_id
1 'polypeptide(L)' 'ALGIATVMTCTLSVDHRVVDGAVGAEFLAAFKTLIEDPLSMLL' A
#
# COMPACT_ATOMS: atom_id res chain seq x y z
N ALA A 1 22.77 -11.77 2.22
CA ALA A 1 22.37 -12.87 1.30
C ALA A 1 21.15 -12.41 0.51
N LEU A 2 21.05 -12.77 -0.77
CA LEU A 2 19.84 -12.53 -1.57
C LEU A 2 18.80 -13.60 -1.24
N GLY A 3 17.57 -13.18 -0.98
CA GLY A 3 16.42 -14.06 -0.69
C GLY A 3 15.37 -14.01 -1.81
N ILE A 4 14.51 -15.03 -1.87
CA ILE A 4 13.35 -15.07 -2.76
C ILE A 4 12.16 -14.45 -2.01
N ALA A 5 11.39 -13.59 -2.67
CA ALA A 5 10.19 -12.97 -2.12
C ALA A 5 9.02 -13.08 -3.11
N THR A 6 7.81 -13.26 -2.59
CA THR A 6 6.58 -13.08 -3.37
C THR A 6 6.29 -11.59 -3.49
N VAL A 7 6.05 -11.11 -4.70
CA VAL A 7 5.83 -9.69 -4.99
C VAL A 7 4.47 -9.52 -5.66
N MET A 8 3.73 -8.49 -5.27
CA MET A 8 2.47 -8.09 -5.88
C MET A 8 2.57 -6.64 -6.37
N THR A 9 2.14 -6.39 -7.60
CA THR A 9 1.96 -5.04 -8.14
C THR A 9 0.53 -4.59 -7.88
N CYS A 10 0.37 -3.42 -7.27
CA CYS A 10 -0.94 -2.82 -7.03
C CYS A 10 -1.04 -1.46 -7.70
N THR A 11 -2.20 -1.18 -8.29
CA THR A 11 -2.52 0.10 -8.92
C THR A 11 -3.73 0.68 -8.21
N LEU A 12 -3.63 1.94 -7.80
CA LEU A 12 -4.74 2.70 -7.22
C LEU A 12 -5.23 3.73 -8.24
N SER A 13 -6.53 3.69 -8.54
CA SER A 13 -7.22 4.75 -9.29
C SER A 13 -8.01 5.61 -8.32
N VAL A 14 -7.86 6.94 -8.41
CA VAL A 14 -8.55 7.91 -7.55
C VAL A 14 -9.18 9.03 -8.38
N ASP A 15 -10.19 9.68 -7.81
CA ASP A 15 -10.65 10.97 -8.33
C ASP A 15 -9.68 12.07 -7.87
N HIS A 16 -8.87 12.56 -8.80
CA HIS A 16 -7.80 13.53 -8.48
C HIS A 16 -8.34 14.92 -8.07
N ARG A 17 -9.64 15.19 -8.25
CA ARG A 17 -10.25 16.42 -7.75
C ARG A 17 -10.38 16.42 -6.23
N VAL A 18 -10.39 15.23 -5.63
CA VAL A 18 -10.58 15.01 -4.19
C VAL A 18 -9.31 14.47 -3.54
N VAL A 19 -8.54 13.64 -4.25
CA VAL A 19 -7.32 13.01 -3.74
C VAL A 19 -6.12 13.48 -4.55
N ASP A 20 -5.18 14.16 -3.91
CA ASP A 20 -3.92 14.47 -4.55
C ASP A 20 -2.94 13.28 -4.51
N GLY A 21 -1.81 13.43 -5.21
CA GLY A 21 -0.81 12.38 -5.30
C GLY A 21 -0.15 12.02 -3.96
N ALA A 22 -0.04 12.97 -3.01
CA ALA A 22 0.59 12.72 -1.72
C ALA A 22 -0.33 11.86 -0.85
N VAL A 23 -1.62 12.20 -0.78
CA VAL A 23 -2.63 11.41 -0.07
C VAL A 23 -2.78 10.01 -0.69
N GLY A 24 -2.77 9.91 -2.02
CA GLY A 24 -2.79 8.61 -2.72
C GLY A 24 -1.56 7.74 -2.40
N ALA A 25 -0.38 8.35 -2.30
CA ALA A 25 0.86 7.65 -1.92
C ALA A 25 0.83 7.20 -0.46
N GLU A 26 0.33 8.04 0.46
CA GLU A 26 0.17 7.70 1.87
C GLU A 26 -0.80 6.52 2.05
N PHE A 27 -1.91 6.53 1.32
CA PHE A 27 -2.85 5.41 1.31
C PHE A 27 -2.18 4.11 0.84
N LEU A 28 -1.44 4.15 -0.28
CA LEU A 28 -0.73 2.97 -0.79
C LEU A 28 0.36 2.48 0.16
N ALA A 29 1.02 3.37 0.90
CA ALA A 29 2.00 3.01 1.91
C ALA A 29 1.34 2.27 3.08
N ALA A 30 0.23 2.81 3.61
CA ALA A 30 -0.54 2.15 4.66
C ALA A 30 -1.08 0.79 4.18
N PHE A 31 -1.67 0.75 2.98
CA PHE A 31 -2.14 -0.49 2.35
C PHE A 31 -1.03 -1.54 2.28
N LYS A 32 0.18 -1.15 1.81
CA LYS A 32 1.32 -2.04 1.74
C LYS A 32 1.66 -2.63 3.11
N THR A 33 1.76 -1.79 4.15
CA THR A 33 2.06 -2.25 5.52
C THR A 33 1.03 -3.27 6.01
N LEU A 34 -0.26 -3.00 5.81
CA LEU A 34 -1.30 -3.92 6.27
C LEU A 34 -1.29 -5.26 5.53
N ILE A 35 -0.90 -5.28 4.24
CA ILE A 35 -0.77 -6.53 3.47
C ILE A 35 0.51 -7.29 3.83
N GLU A 36 1.60 -6.59 4.12
CA GLU A 36 2.88 -7.19 4.56
C GLU A 36 2.82 -7.70 6.01
N ASP A 37 2.01 -7.08 6.88
CA ASP A 37 1.75 -7.50 8.26
C ASP A 37 0.24 -7.46 8.59
N PRO A 38 -0.53 -8.51 8.22
CA PRO A 38 -1.98 -8.53 8.42
C PRO A 38 -2.45 -8.45 9.88
N LEU A 39 -1.61 -8.81 10.85
CA LEU A 39 -1.98 -8.73 12.27
C LEU A 39 -2.06 -7.28 12.76
N SER A 40 -1.35 -6.36 12.10
CA SER A 40 -1.46 -4.93 12.37
C SER A 40 -2.87 -4.36 12.13
N MET A 41 -3.73 -5.05 11.38
CA MET A 41 -5.13 -4.66 11.20
C MET A 41 -6.02 -4.91 12.44
N LEU A 42 -5.55 -5.71 13.42
CA LEU A 42 -6.34 -6.17 14.57
C LEU A 42 -6.07 -5.41 15.87
N LEU A 43 -5.10 -4.49 15.88
CA LEU A 43 -4.68 -3.69 17.03
C LEU A 43 -5.26 -2.27 16.95
#